data_AF-A0A7X0EWR8-F1
#
_entry.id   AF-A0A7X0EWR8-F1
#
_cell.length_a   1.000
_cell.length_b   1.000
_cell.length_c   1.000
_cell.angle_alpha   90.00
_cell.angle_beta   90.00
_cell.angle_gamma   90.00
#
_symmetry.space_group_name_H-M   'P 1'
#
loop_
_entity.id
_entity.type
_entity.pdbx_description
1 polymer ?
#
loop_
_entity_poly.entity_id
_entity_poly.type
_entity_poly.pdbx_seq_one_letter_code
_entity_poly.pdbx_strand_id
1 'polypeptide(L)'
;MRAIVPPGAVARRLSVLVLMLPLLTACQNSPATAGRYSTGGDPSDDPCARVVSAIGYADLLLEPRGAEEAQNFESAVLGRLAEARGVTLQYGPALPPSLAPAVRALETSTSGLSRADVPRERQVRLLREYRAAAEQIRTGCA
;
A
#
# COMPACT_ATOMS: atom_id res chain seq x y z
N MET A 1 -69.39 -32.11 -26.79
CA MET A 1 -70.02 -31.07 -25.94
C MET A 1 -68.94 -30.06 -25.55
N ARG A 2 -69.17 -28.78 -25.86
CA ARG A 2 -68.28 -27.64 -25.51
C ARG A 2 -68.55 -27.21 -24.06
N ALA A 3 -67.50 -26.87 -23.32
CA ALA A 3 -67.52 -26.00 -22.14
C ALA A 3 -66.19 -25.21 -22.17
N ILE A 4 -66.16 -24.00 -22.72
CA ILE A 4 -66.41 -22.69 -22.07
C ILE A 4 -65.34 -22.40 -21.00
N VAL A 5 -64.35 -21.60 -21.42
CA VAL A 5 -63.31 -20.98 -20.58
C VAL A 5 -63.88 -19.69 -19.98
N PRO A 6 -63.77 -19.44 -18.66
CA PRO A 6 -64.09 -18.15 -18.08
C PRO A 6 -62.94 -17.14 -18.30
N PRO A 7 -63.25 -15.86 -18.61
CA PRO A 7 -62.26 -14.80 -18.76
C PRO A 7 -62.02 -14.08 -17.43
N GLY A 8 -60.81 -13.57 -17.27
CA GLY A 8 -60.55 -12.43 -16.37
C GLY A 8 -59.83 -12.76 -15.08
N ALA A 9 -58.54 -12.45 -15.05
CA ALA A 9 -57.92 -11.64 -14.00
C ALA A 9 -56.49 -11.28 -14.44
N VAL A 10 -56.39 -10.34 -15.37
CA VAL A 10 -55.22 -9.48 -15.47
C VAL A 10 -55.22 -8.62 -14.22
N ALA A 11 -54.25 -8.78 -13.32
CA ALA A 11 -53.54 -7.68 -12.65
C ALA A 11 -52.70 -8.16 -11.46
N ARG A 12 -51.58 -7.44 -11.28
CA ARG A 12 -50.89 -7.17 -10.01
C ARG A 12 -49.99 -8.27 -9.45
N ARG A 13 -48.89 -8.57 -10.14
CA ARG A 13 -47.64 -9.00 -9.49
C ARG A 13 -46.41 -8.42 -10.19
N LEU A 14 -46.31 -7.09 -10.25
CA LEU A 14 -45.13 -6.39 -10.78
C LEU A 14 -44.91 -5.10 -10.00
N SER A 15 -44.61 -5.18 -8.69
CA SER A 15 -44.32 -3.98 -7.89
C SER A 15 -43.39 -4.21 -6.69
N VAL A 16 -42.41 -5.12 -6.77
CA VAL A 16 -41.40 -5.24 -5.69
C VAL A 16 -39.95 -5.27 -6.21
N LEU A 17 -39.72 -5.26 -7.53
CA LEU A 17 -38.35 -5.34 -8.07
C LEU A 17 -37.61 -4.00 -8.22
N VAL A 18 -38.18 -2.88 -7.79
CA VAL A 18 -37.59 -1.54 -8.03
C VAL A 18 -36.80 -1.00 -6.83
N LEU A 19 -36.94 -1.57 -5.63
CA LEU A 19 -36.27 -1.02 -4.42
C LEU A 19 -34.85 -1.55 -4.15
N MET A 20 -34.35 -2.53 -4.90
CA MET A 20 -33.00 -3.11 -4.68
C MET A 20 -31.93 -2.51 -5.62
N LEU A 21 -32.31 -1.71 -6.62
CA LEU A 21 -31.34 -1.11 -7.54
C LEU A 21 -30.44 0.01 -6.96
N PRO A 22 -30.78 0.78 -5.89
CA PRO A 22 -29.90 1.87 -5.47
C PRO A 22 -28.68 1.37 -4.67
N LEU A 23 -28.69 0.11 -4.20
CA LEU A 23 -27.56 -0.48 -3.48
C LEU A 23 -26.41 -0.89 -4.40
N LEU A 24 -26.68 -1.13 -5.68
CA LEU A 24 -25.64 -1.50 -6.66
C LEU A 24 -24.89 -0.28 -7.22
N THR A 25 -25.46 0.92 -7.13
CA THR A 25 -24.77 2.16 -7.55
C THR A 25 -23.85 2.73 -6.47
N ALA A 26 -23.93 2.24 -5.22
CA ALA A 26 -23.00 2.64 -4.15
C ALA A 26 -21.60 2.01 -4.29
N CYS A 27 -21.45 0.98 -5.13
CA CYS A 27 -20.16 0.41 -5.55
C CYS A 27 -19.67 0.97 -6.90
N GLN A 28 -20.25 2.08 -7.38
CA GLN A 28 -19.68 2.82 -8.51
C GLN A 28 -18.33 3.36 -8.06
N ASN A 29 -17.29 2.62 -8.42
CA ASN A 29 -15.89 2.95 -8.28
C ASN A 29 -15.68 4.45 -8.50
N SER A 30 -15.52 5.19 -7.41
CA SER A 30 -14.69 6.38 -7.46
C SER A 30 -13.41 5.96 -8.16
N PRO A 31 -12.99 6.61 -9.26
CA PRO A 31 -11.71 6.28 -9.87
C PRO A 31 -10.69 6.35 -8.74
N ALA A 32 -10.01 5.23 -8.47
CA ALA A 32 -8.95 5.21 -7.49
C ALA A 32 -8.02 6.37 -7.86
N THR A 33 -7.98 7.39 -7.02
CA THR A 33 -7.14 8.56 -7.29
C THR A 33 -5.73 8.00 -7.31
N ALA A 34 -5.13 7.94 -8.51
CA ALA A 34 -3.81 7.36 -8.67
C ALA A 34 -2.86 8.06 -7.69
N GLY A 35 -2.22 7.28 -6.81
CA GLY A 35 -1.14 7.76 -5.95
C GLY A 35 -1.51 8.16 -4.51
N ARG A 36 -2.72 7.91 -4.00
CA ARG A 36 -2.98 8.06 -2.55
C ARG A 36 -2.67 6.76 -1.80
N TYR A 37 -1.60 6.80 -1.01
CA TYR A 37 -1.25 5.75 -0.06
C TYR A 37 -1.84 6.08 1.32
N SER A 38 -2.38 5.08 2.02
CA SER A 38 -2.90 5.27 3.37
C SER A 38 -1.74 5.29 4.36
N THR A 39 -1.05 6.43 4.46
CA THR A 39 0.12 6.61 5.33
C THR A 39 -0.19 7.38 6.61
N GLY A 40 -1.44 7.82 6.79
CA GLY A 40 -1.88 8.64 7.91
C GLY A 40 -1.28 10.05 7.96
N GLY A 41 -0.60 10.49 6.89
CA GLY A 41 -0.03 11.83 6.80
C GLY A 41 -0.87 12.78 5.97
N ASP A 42 -0.74 14.07 6.26
CA ASP A 42 -1.32 15.13 5.48
C ASP A 42 -0.48 15.33 4.19
N PRO A 43 -1.11 15.56 3.02
CA PRO A 43 -0.37 15.86 1.79
C PRO A 43 0.55 17.09 1.87
N SER A 44 0.31 18.00 2.83
CA SER A 44 1.12 19.19 3.08
C SER A 44 2.26 18.98 4.08
N ASP A 45 2.37 17.78 4.67
CA ASP A 45 3.49 17.43 5.55
C ASP A 45 4.83 17.54 4.82
N ASP A 46 5.88 17.93 5.56
CA ASP A 46 7.24 17.99 5.01
C ASP A 46 7.69 16.60 4.49
N PRO A 47 7.99 16.46 3.18
CA PRO A 47 8.31 15.17 2.59
C PRO A 47 9.53 14.49 3.21
N CYS A 48 10.57 15.27 3.54
CA CYS A 48 11.79 14.76 4.16
C CYS A 48 11.51 14.21 5.56
N ALA A 49 10.80 14.96 6.40
CA ALA A 49 10.42 14.55 7.74
C ALA A 49 9.57 13.27 7.71
N ARG A 50 8.61 13.17 6.78
CA ARG A 50 7.77 11.97 6.62
C ARG A 50 8.60 10.74 6.26
N VAL A 51 9.44 10.83 5.23
CA VAL A 51 10.24 9.68 4.78
C VAL A 51 11.30 9.30 5.82
N VAL A 52 12.02 10.26 6.40
CA VAL A 52 13.04 9.99 7.44
C VAL A 52 12.41 9.40 8.70
N SER A 53 11.25 9.90 9.12
CA SER A 53 10.52 9.34 10.27
C SER A 53 10.09 7.89 10.02
N ALA A 54 9.57 7.59 8.83
CA ALA A 54 9.16 6.23 8.48
C ALA A 54 10.35 5.25 8.40
N ILE A 55 11.50 5.69 7.87
CA ILE A 55 12.76 4.93 7.92
C ILE A 55 13.16 4.66 9.37
N GLY A 56 13.19 5.70 10.21
CA GLY A 56 13.56 5.57 11.61
C GLY A 56 12.65 4.61 12.38
N TYR A 57 11.35 4.64 12.07
CA TYR A 57 10.38 3.74 12.69
C TYR A 57 10.55 2.28 12.26
N ALA A 58 10.89 2.03 10.99
CA ALA A 58 11.23 0.69 10.54
C ALA A 58 12.53 0.16 11.16
N ASP A 59 13.52 1.03 11.28
CA ASP A 59 14.84 0.69 11.84
C ASP A 59 14.76 0.24 13.31
N LEU A 60 13.71 0.59 14.07
CA LEU A 60 13.52 0.14 15.46
C LEU A 60 13.35 -1.38 15.61
N LEU A 61 12.93 -2.08 14.55
CA LEU A 61 12.76 -3.54 14.56
C LEU A 61 13.88 -4.28 13.82
N LEU A 62 14.83 -3.54 13.26
CA LEU A 62 15.95 -4.13 12.55
C LEU A 62 17.10 -4.38 13.52
N GLU A 63 17.82 -5.47 13.29
CA GLU A 63 19.11 -5.72 13.94
C GLU A 63 20.08 -4.55 13.66
N PRO A 64 21.17 -4.39 14.42
CA PRO A 64 22.17 -3.39 14.11
C PRO A 64 22.73 -3.54 12.68
N ARG A 65 23.22 -2.43 12.11
CA ARG A 65 23.92 -2.46 10.81
C ARG A 65 25.12 -3.40 10.90
N GLY A 66 25.31 -4.23 9.87
CA GLY A 66 26.35 -5.27 9.84
C GLY A 66 25.90 -6.62 10.39
N ALA A 67 24.73 -6.69 11.04
CA ALA A 67 24.12 -7.93 11.51
C ALA A 67 22.96 -8.39 10.60
N GLU A 68 22.97 -8.04 9.30
CA GLU A 68 21.86 -8.37 8.39
C GLU A 68 21.65 -9.89 8.25
N GLU A 69 22.72 -10.69 8.36
CA GLU A 69 22.65 -12.16 8.35
C GLU A 69 21.91 -12.73 9.57
N ALA A 70 21.83 -11.98 10.67
CA ALA A 70 21.13 -12.38 11.89
C ALA A 70 19.67 -11.89 11.94
N GLN A 71 19.26 -10.98 11.06
CA GLN A 71 17.91 -10.39 11.06
C GLN A 71 16.82 -11.46 10.96
N ASN A 72 15.87 -11.54 11.88
CA ASN A 72 14.65 -12.33 11.65
C ASN A 72 13.63 -11.50 10.86
N PHE A 73 13.19 -11.97 9.69
CA PHE A 73 12.21 -11.27 8.85
C PHE A 73 10.78 -11.67 9.20
N GLU A 74 10.42 -11.45 10.46
CA GLU A 74 9.08 -11.74 10.96
C GLU A 74 8.05 -10.72 10.45
N SER A 75 6.77 -11.04 10.62
CA SER A 75 5.65 -10.22 10.14
C SER A 75 5.72 -8.77 10.62
N ALA A 76 6.18 -8.53 11.85
CA ALA A 76 6.34 -7.17 12.38
C ALA A 76 7.39 -6.36 11.60
N VAL A 77 8.55 -6.95 11.30
CA VAL A 77 9.61 -6.33 10.50
C VAL A 77 9.12 -6.06 9.08
N LEU A 78 8.49 -7.05 8.45
CA LEU A 78 7.96 -6.91 7.10
C LEU A 78 6.86 -5.84 7.02
N GLY A 79 5.99 -5.76 8.04
CA GLY A 79 4.97 -4.74 8.17
C GLY A 79 5.55 -3.33 8.24
N ARG A 80 6.60 -3.12 9.05
CA ARG A 80 7.28 -1.82 9.13
C ARG A 80 7.98 -1.40 7.85
N LEU A 81 8.64 -2.34 7.17
CA LEU A 81 9.27 -2.07 5.87
C LEU A 81 8.22 -1.74 4.80
N ALA A 82 7.05 -2.37 4.85
CA ALA A 82 5.93 -2.05 3.97
C ALA A 82 5.32 -0.67 4.27
N GLU A 83 5.23 -0.30 5.55
CA GLU A 83 4.82 1.05 5.97
C GLU A 83 5.80 2.11 5.44
N ALA A 84 7.11 1.92 5.62
CA ALA A 84 8.14 2.80 5.08
C ALA A 84 8.00 2.95 3.56
N ARG A 85 7.77 1.84 2.84
CA ARG A 85 7.48 1.88 1.40
C ARG A 85 6.27 2.74 1.06
N GLY A 86 5.16 2.58 1.77
CA GLY A 86 3.94 3.34 1.53
C GLY A 86 4.18 4.85 1.69
N VAL A 87 4.91 5.23 2.74
CA VAL A 87 5.32 6.63 2.96
C VAL A 87 6.25 7.11 1.84
N THR A 88 7.25 6.34 1.46
CA THR A 88 8.16 6.70 0.37
C THR A 88 7.44 6.83 -0.96
N LEU A 89 6.47 5.97 -1.29
CA LEU A 89 5.72 6.11 -2.54
C LEU A 89 4.86 7.38 -2.57
N GLN A 90 4.37 7.85 -1.42
CA GLN A 90 3.57 9.07 -1.32
C GLN A 90 4.43 10.34 -1.35
N TYR A 91 5.48 10.39 -0.54
CA TYR A 91 6.27 11.60 -0.30
C TYR A 91 7.59 11.63 -1.09
N GLY A 92 8.12 10.46 -1.45
CA GLY A 92 9.33 10.26 -2.26
C GLY A 92 9.46 11.15 -3.49
N PRO A 93 8.41 11.31 -4.32
CA PRO A 93 8.46 12.17 -5.50
C PRO A 93 8.70 13.66 -5.22
N ALA A 94 8.44 14.11 -3.99
CA ALA A 94 8.64 15.50 -3.56
C ALA A 94 9.98 15.74 -2.83
N LEU A 95 10.82 14.70 -2.67
CA LEU A 95 12.18 14.87 -2.15
C LEU A 95 13.08 15.59 -3.17
N PRO A 96 14.22 16.14 -2.74
CA PRO A 96 15.23 16.68 -3.64
C PRO A 96 15.53 15.73 -4.82
N PRO A 97 15.56 16.21 -6.08
CA PRO A 97 15.76 15.34 -7.25
C PRO A 97 17.04 14.49 -7.21
N SER A 98 18.07 14.96 -6.52
CA SER A 98 19.33 14.23 -6.28
C SER A 98 19.12 12.91 -5.52
N LEU A 99 18.03 12.79 -4.74
CA LEU A 99 17.68 11.60 -3.97
C LEU A 99 16.83 10.58 -4.74
N ALA A 100 16.41 10.89 -5.97
CA ALA A 100 15.57 9.98 -6.75
C ALA A 100 16.14 8.55 -6.91
N PRO A 101 17.47 8.33 -7.07
CA PRO A 101 18.03 6.98 -7.06
C PRO A 101 17.83 6.25 -5.73
N ALA A 102 18.02 6.94 -4.60
CA ALA A 102 17.86 6.38 -3.26
C ALA A 102 16.39 6.03 -2.98
N VAL A 103 15.46 6.91 -3.36
CA VAL A 103 14.01 6.67 -3.26
C VAL A 103 13.62 5.38 -4.00
N ARG A 104 14.05 5.23 -5.26
CA ARG A 104 13.77 4.01 -6.05
C ARG A 104 14.39 2.74 -5.43
N ALA A 105 15.59 2.84 -4.88
CA ALA A 105 16.26 1.73 -4.23
C ALA A 105 15.52 1.30 -2.95
N LEU A 106 15.05 2.26 -2.15
CA LEU A 106 14.22 1.99 -0.97
C LEU A 106 12.90 1.32 -1.37
N GLU A 107 12.19 1.86 -2.36
CA GLU A 107 10.95 1.26 -2.88
C GLU A 107 11.15 -0.17 -3.39
N THR A 108 12.22 -0.40 -4.15
CA THR A 108 12.52 -1.71 -4.74
C THR A 108 12.87 -2.73 -3.66
N SER A 109 13.75 -2.36 -2.73
CA SER A 109 14.20 -3.24 -1.65
C SER A 109 13.05 -3.63 -0.71
N THR A 110 12.24 -2.65 -0.28
CA THR A 110 11.06 -2.88 0.57
C THR A 110 9.94 -3.63 -0.15
N SER A 111 9.72 -3.37 -1.44
CA SER A 111 8.79 -4.17 -2.26
C SER A 111 9.27 -5.62 -2.40
N GLY A 112 10.58 -5.84 -2.47
CA GLY A 112 11.17 -7.17 -2.47
C GLY A 112 10.95 -7.87 -1.13
N LEU A 113 11.29 -7.19 -0.02
CA LEU A 113 11.23 -7.75 1.34
C LEU A 113 9.81 -8.09 1.79
N SER A 114 8.80 -7.32 1.38
CA SER A 114 7.39 -7.52 1.79
C SER A 114 6.71 -8.75 1.17
N ARG A 115 7.40 -9.52 0.32
CA ARG A 115 6.88 -10.78 -0.24
C ARG A 115 7.10 -11.95 0.70
N ALA A 116 6.13 -12.86 0.74
CA ALA A 116 6.18 -14.04 1.60
C ALA A 116 7.19 -15.12 1.15
N ASP A 117 7.61 -15.12 -0.12
CA ASP A 117 8.36 -16.20 -0.77
C ASP A 117 9.83 -15.85 -1.06
N VAL A 118 10.40 -14.85 -0.37
CA VAL A 118 11.76 -14.37 -0.63
C VAL A 118 12.77 -15.29 0.06
N PRO A 119 13.71 -15.91 -0.69
CA PRO A 119 14.78 -16.69 -0.08
C PRO A 119 15.64 -15.84 0.86
N ARG A 120 16.15 -16.46 1.94
CA ARG A 120 16.94 -15.80 2.99
C ARG A 120 18.05 -14.90 2.45
N GLU A 121 18.91 -15.44 1.58
CA GLU A 121 20.05 -14.73 0.98
C GLU A 121 19.60 -13.46 0.25
N ARG A 122 18.44 -13.53 -0.42
CA ARG A 122 17.85 -12.38 -1.11
C ARG A 122 17.28 -11.37 -0.11
N GLN A 123 16.65 -11.81 0.99
CA GLN A 123 16.18 -10.89 2.04
C GLN A 123 17.35 -10.10 2.63
N VAL A 124 18.45 -10.78 2.96
CA VAL A 124 19.65 -10.12 3.50
C VAL A 124 20.22 -9.10 2.51
N ARG A 125 20.33 -9.47 1.22
CA ARG A 125 20.78 -8.54 0.18
C ARG A 125 19.87 -7.30 0.09
N LEU A 126 18.55 -7.50 0.04
CA LEU A 126 17.58 -6.41 -0.01
C LEU A 126 17.64 -5.53 1.24
N LEU A 127 17.89 -6.10 2.42
CA LEU A 127 18.06 -5.32 3.65
C LEU A 127 19.30 -4.42 3.59
N ARG A 128 20.41 -4.91 3.01
CA ARG A 128 21.61 -4.10 2.77
C ARG A 128 21.32 -2.95 1.80
N GLU A 129 20.62 -3.24 0.70
CA GLU A 129 20.18 -2.23 -0.28
C GLU A 129 19.27 -1.17 0.36
N TYR A 130 18.29 -1.59 1.17
CA TYR A 130 17.43 -0.70 1.96
C TYR A 130 18.26 0.22 2.85
N ARG A 131 19.22 -0.31 3.63
CA ARG A 131 20.05 0.49 4.54
C ARG A 131 20.93 1.50 3.83
N ALA A 132 21.46 1.15 2.65
CA ALA A 132 22.25 2.07 1.85
C ALA A 132 21.39 3.23 1.33
N ALA A 133 20.18 2.92 0.82
CA ALA A 133 19.23 3.91 0.34
C ALA A 133 18.71 4.81 1.48
N ALA A 134 18.35 4.23 2.62
CA ALA A 134 17.90 4.93 3.81
C ALA A 134 18.95 5.94 4.30
N GLU A 135 20.23 5.56 4.28
CA GLU A 135 21.31 6.46 4.67
C GLU A 135 21.44 7.65 3.72
N GLN A 136 21.42 7.41 2.40
CA GLN A 136 21.47 8.49 1.42
C GLN A 136 20.31 9.47 1.60
N ILE A 137 19.10 8.97 1.87
CA ILE A 137 17.93 9.82 2.14
C ILE A 137 18.12 10.63 3.42
N ARG A 138 18.54 9.99 4.53
CA ARG A 138 18.82 10.70 5.79
C ARG A 138 19.83 11.81 5.61
N THR A 139 20.95 11.54 4.92
CA THR A 139 21.99 12.54 4.68
C THR A 139 21.50 13.67 3.78
N GLY A 140 20.73 13.38 2.72
CA GLY A 140 20.27 14.43 1.80
C GLY A 140 19.06 15.22 2.27
N CYS A 141 18.38 14.77 3.33
CA CYS A 141 17.30 15.49 4.00
C CYS A 141 17.73 16.22 5.28
N ALA A 142 19.02 16.11 5.67
CA ALA A 142 19.61 16.85 6.79
C ALA A 142 20.06 18.25 6.34
#